data_AF-A0A351SI01-F1
#
_entry.id   AF-A0A351SI01-F1
#
_cell.length_a   1.000
_cell.length_b   1.000
_cell.length_c   1.000
_cell.angle_alpha   90.00
_cell.angle_beta   90.00
_cell.angle_gamma   90.00
#
_symmetry.space_group_name_H-M   'P 1'
#
loop_
_entity.id
_entity.type
_entity.pdbx_description
1 polymer ?
#
loop_
_entity_poly.entity_id
_entity_poly.type
_entity_poly.pdbx_seq_one_letter_code
_entity_poly.pdbx_strand_id
1 'polypeptide(L)'
;MLNYFAAAKWVLRGSGLSESTLHRVAKAVESQKSSAVSASLNDQDFHWPWFDECLELFQNSNHWPDLPAWSWFESEPELLNKKEEVLLKLNLKVLKNIARRFQIDIPPRSRVAEIRKLIAQAASSEQLEPYRTILNNRITANDKEKQLEAKFKLLEIAIRSKEYHLLRHEQLSELVESTGKPVAVCWMDDLSREMAGDYQFNSNKKNDGPPFYPGDSTYLKLSM
;
A
#
# COMPACT_ATOMS: atom_id res chain seq x y z
N MET A 1 20.31 21.70 2.75
CA MET A 1 20.77 20.36 3.20
C MET A 1 19.52 19.50 3.29
N LEU A 2 19.54 18.25 2.82
CA LEU A 2 18.34 17.42 2.84
C LEU A 2 17.88 17.15 4.29
N ASN A 3 16.59 17.25 4.57
CA ASN A 3 16.04 17.12 5.93
C ASN A 3 14.97 16.03 6.02
N TYR A 4 15.40 14.78 5.82
CA TYR A 4 14.55 13.59 5.93
C TYR A 4 13.86 13.45 7.28
N PHE A 5 14.45 13.96 8.37
CA PHE A 5 13.81 13.87 9.68
C PHE A 5 12.60 14.79 9.80
N ALA A 6 12.71 16.06 9.37
CA ALA A 6 11.57 16.96 9.34
C ALA A 6 10.45 16.43 8.43
N ALA A 7 10.82 15.86 7.28
CA ALA A 7 9.88 15.22 6.37
C ALA A 7 9.17 14.02 7.02
N ALA A 8 9.92 13.09 7.62
CA ALA A 8 9.37 11.93 8.32
C ALA A 8 8.44 12.34 9.48
N LYS A 9 8.84 13.33 10.27
CA LYS A 9 8.03 13.86 11.40
C LYS A 9 6.70 14.44 10.92
N TRP A 10 6.69 15.13 9.78
CA TRP A 10 5.46 15.68 9.21
C TRP A 10 4.57 14.59 8.63
N VAL A 11 5.13 13.66 7.84
CA VAL A 11 4.39 12.58 7.18
C VAL A 11 3.77 11.62 8.19
N LEU A 12 4.50 11.30 9.27
CA LEU A 12 4.06 10.39 10.33
C LEU A 12 3.39 11.11 11.50
N ARG A 13 2.88 12.33 11.32
CA ARG A 13 2.17 13.07 12.37
C ARG A 13 0.98 12.25 12.88
N GLY A 14 0.80 12.21 14.20
CA GLY A 14 -0.29 11.47 14.84
C GLY A 14 -0.11 9.95 14.92
N SER A 15 0.96 9.37 14.36
CA SER A 15 1.22 7.92 14.39
C SER A 15 1.51 7.32 15.78
N GLY A 16 1.81 8.17 16.78
CA GLY A 16 2.25 7.72 18.10
C GLY A 16 3.66 7.11 18.15
N LEU A 17 4.40 7.09 17.03
CA LEU A 17 5.77 6.58 16.96
C LEU A 17 6.74 7.48 17.76
N SER A 18 7.71 6.85 18.44
CA SER A 18 8.74 7.57 19.18
C SER A 18 9.66 8.37 18.24
N GLU A 19 10.25 9.46 18.74
CA GLU A 19 11.20 10.27 17.98
C GLU A 19 12.42 9.46 17.51
N SER A 20 12.88 8.52 18.34
CA SER A 20 13.95 7.57 17.97
C SER A 20 13.57 6.69 16.77
N THR A 21 12.30 6.28 16.66
CA THR A 21 11.80 5.51 15.52
C THR A 21 11.69 6.39 14.28
N LEU A 22 11.22 7.63 14.43
CA LEU A 22 11.19 8.61 13.33
C LEU A 22 12.59 8.88 12.77
N HIS A 23 13.61 8.99 13.63
CA HIS A 23 15.01 9.10 13.19
C HIS A 23 15.49 7.87 12.40
N ARG A 24 15.15 6.65 12.84
CA ARG A 24 15.51 5.42 12.12
C ARG A 24 14.84 5.36 10.75
N VAL A 25 13.54 5.67 10.67
CA VAL A 25 12.79 5.74 9.41
C VAL A 25 13.40 6.78 8.48
N ALA A 26 13.69 7.99 8.96
CA ALA A 26 14.34 9.03 8.15
C ALA A 26 15.67 8.57 7.54
N LYS A 27 16.53 7.94 8.35
CA LYS A 27 17.81 7.36 7.87
C LYS A 27 17.60 6.21 6.88
N ALA A 28 16.59 5.38 7.10
CA ALA A 28 16.24 4.29 6.20
C ALA A 28 15.83 4.82 4.81
N VAL A 29 14.94 5.81 4.78
CA VAL A 29 14.49 6.47 3.55
C VAL A 29 15.66 7.13 2.82
N GLU A 30 16.52 7.86 3.55
CA GLU A 30 17.72 8.52 3.03
C GLU A 30 18.70 7.53 2.40
N SER A 31 18.87 6.34 3.02
CA SER A 31 19.81 5.32 2.52
C SER A 31 19.40 4.69 1.18
N GLN A 32 18.13 4.81 0.81
CA GLN A 32 17.51 4.19 -0.37
C GLN A 32 17.66 2.67 -0.47
N LYS A 33 18.02 2.00 0.65
CA LYS A 33 18.10 0.54 0.71
C LYS A 33 16.70 -0.04 0.72
N SER A 34 16.46 -1.03 -0.14
CA SER A 34 15.21 -1.79 -0.15
C SER A 34 14.88 -2.31 1.25
N SER A 35 13.61 -2.20 1.64
CA SER A 35 13.06 -2.75 2.89
C SER A 35 13.66 -2.14 4.18
N ALA A 36 14.47 -1.08 4.10
CA ALA A 36 15.06 -0.47 5.29
C ALA A 36 13.99 0.20 6.18
N VAL A 37 12.94 0.75 5.57
CA VAL A 37 11.81 1.35 6.31
C VAL A 37 11.00 0.28 7.03
N SER A 38 10.66 -0.83 6.37
CA SER A 38 9.93 -1.93 7.02
C SER A 38 10.72 -2.49 8.21
N ALA A 39 12.03 -2.72 8.03
CA ALA A 39 12.92 -3.15 9.11
C ALA A 39 12.99 -2.15 10.27
N SER A 40 12.95 -0.83 9.99
CA SER A 40 12.95 0.21 11.04
C SER A 40 11.67 0.23 11.87
N LEU A 41 10.57 -0.28 11.30
CA LEU A 41 9.26 -0.48 11.92
C LEU A 41 9.03 -1.93 12.36
N ASN A 42 10.08 -2.77 12.33
CA ASN A 42 10.04 -4.19 12.68
C ASN A 42 8.98 -4.99 11.90
N ASP A 43 8.69 -4.60 10.65
CA ASP A 43 7.68 -5.20 9.78
C ASP A 43 6.28 -5.25 10.41
N GLN A 44 6.01 -4.36 11.38
CA GLN A 44 4.70 -4.24 12.02
C GLN A 44 3.87 -3.18 11.33
N ASP A 45 2.57 -3.45 11.21
CA ASP A 45 1.62 -2.41 10.89
C ASP A 45 1.56 -1.39 12.04
N PHE A 46 1.52 -0.13 11.67
CA PHE A 46 1.53 1.00 12.59
C PHE A 46 0.38 1.93 12.23
N HIS A 47 -0.14 2.63 13.24
CA HIS A 47 -1.18 3.61 12.99
C HIS A 47 -0.61 4.80 12.22
N TRP A 48 -1.22 5.15 11.09
CA TRP A 48 -0.82 6.28 10.28
C TRP A 48 -2.08 7.06 9.90
N PRO A 49 -2.56 7.96 10.78
CA PRO A 49 -3.86 8.60 10.61
C PRO A 49 -4.04 9.25 9.24
N TRP A 50 -2.99 9.92 8.76
CA TRP A 50 -3.03 10.59 7.46
C TRP A 50 -3.23 9.63 6.28
N PHE A 51 -2.63 8.44 6.34
CA PHE A 51 -2.87 7.40 5.33
C PHE A 51 -4.29 6.84 5.44
N ASP A 52 -4.76 6.60 6.67
CA ASP A 52 -6.10 6.06 6.93
C ASP A 52 -7.19 7.02 6.40
N GLU A 53 -7.05 8.33 6.62
CA GLU A 53 -7.93 9.38 6.08
C GLU A 53 -7.95 9.39 4.53
N CYS A 54 -6.77 9.32 3.90
CA CYS A 54 -6.69 9.29 2.44
C CYS A 54 -7.33 8.03 1.85
N LEU A 55 -7.08 6.87 2.48
CA LEU A 55 -7.65 5.59 2.05
C LEU A 55 -9.18 5.63 2.09
N GLU A 56 -9.78 6.16 3.16
CA GLU A 56 -11.23 6.31 3.28
C GLU A 56 -11.80 7.23 2.18
N LEU A 57 -11.13 8.34 1.89
CA LEU A 57 -11.54 9.25 0.81
C LEU A 57 -11.52 8.57 -0.57
N PHE A 58 -10.48 7.79 -0.87
CA PHE A 58 -10.37 7.07 -2.14
C PHE A 58 -11.43 5.98 -2.29
N GLN A 59 -11.70 5.24 -1.21
CA GLN A 59 -12.75 4.22 -1.19
C GLN A 59 -14.14 4.84 -1.40
N ASN A 60 -14.41 5.99 -0.80
CA ASN A 60 -15.71 6.66 -0.92
C ASN A 60 -15.91 7.35 -2.28
N SER A 61 -14.85 7.88 -2.88
CA SER A 61 -14.92 8.56 -4.19
C SER A 61 -14.86 7.57 -5.37
N ASN A 62 -14.35 6.36 -5.18
CA ASN A 62 -13.98 5.41 -6.23
C ASN A 62 -12.96 5.96 -7.24
N HIS A 63 -12.25 7.03 -6.90
CA HIS A 63 -11.17 7.60 -7.69
C HIS A 63 -9.85 7.30 -6.98
N TRP A 64 -8.99 6.51 -7.62
CA TRP A 64 -7.71 6.08 -7.06
C TRP A 64 -6.54 6.77 -7.75
N PRO A 65 -5.47 7.13 -7.01
CA PRO A 65 -4.27 7.67 -7.62
C PRO A 65 -3.59 6.64 -8.55
N ASP A 66 -3.07 7.09 -9.69
CA ASP A 66 -2.30 6.26 -10.63
C ASP A 66 -0.88 5.97 -10.10
N LEU A 67 -0.81 5.20 -9.01
CA LEU A 67 0.42 4.81 -8.33
C LEU A 67 0.34 3.33 -7.97
N PRO A 68 1.32 2.49 -8.38
CA PRO A 68 1.26 1.03 -8.19
C PRO A 68 1.15 0.52 -6.75
N ALA A 69 1.34 1.38 -5.74
CA ALA A 69 1.16 0.98 -4.35
C ALA A 69 -0.29 1.16 -3.86
N TRP A 70 -1.05 2.10 -4.43
CA TRP A 70 -2.46 2.29 -4.10
C TRP A 70 -3.35 1.17 -4.65
N SER A 71 -2.96 0.53 -5.76
CA SER A 71 -3.73 -0.56 -6.36
C SER A 71 -3.90 -1.81 -5.48
N TRP A 72 -3.06 -1.99 -4.46
CA TRP A 72 -3.24 -3.06 -3.47
C TRP A 72 -4.37 -2.80 -2.48
N PHE A 73 -4.90 -1.57 -2.43
CA PHE A 73 -6.02 -1.16 -1.58
C PHE A 73 -7.32 -0.97 -2.37
N GLU A 74 -7.24 -0.94 -3.72
CA GLU A 74 -8.38 -0.74 -4.62
C GLU A 74 -9.43 -1.84 -4.53
N SER A 75 -9.00 -3.07 -4.26
CA SER A 75 -9.87 -4.24 -4.29
C SER A 75 -9.57 -5.20 -3.15
N GLU A 76 -10.60 -5.85 -2.66
CA GLU A 76 -10.46 -6.99 -1.76
C GLU A 76 -9.88 -8.22 -2.48
N PRO A 77 -9.19 -9.12 -1.75
CA PRO A 77 -8.65 -10.33 -2.36
C PRO A 77 -9.75 -11.27 -2.85
N GLU A 78 -9.56 -11.84 -4.04
CA GLU A 78 -10.50 -12.80 -4.62
C GLU A 78 -10.47 -14.13 -3.83
N LEU A 79 -11.52 -14.36 -3.03
CA LEU A 79 -11.68 -15.57 -2.24
C LEU A 79 -12.23 -16.73 -3.08
N LEU A 80 -11.83 -17.95 -2.74
CA LEU A 80 -12.34 -19.16 -3.38
C LEU A 80 -13.76 -19.41 -2.88
N ASN A 81 -14.71 -19.50 -3.82
CA ASN A 81 -16.13 -19.68 -3.54
C ASN A 81 -16.62 -21.04 -4.02
N LYS A 82 -16.09 -21.54 -5.14
CA LYS A 82 -16.53 -22.79 -5.79
C LYS A 82 -15.65 -23.98 -5.43
N LYS A 83 -16.20 -25.19 -5.52
CA LYS A 83 -15.47 -26.44 -5.23
C LYS A 83 -14.26 -26.59 -6.16
N GLU A 84 -14.45 -26.26 -7.42
CA GLU A 84 -13.44 -26.39 -8.47
C GLU A 84 -12.23 -25.51 -8.17
N GLU A 85 -12.45 -24.28 -7.73
CA GLU A 85 -11.42 -23.33 -7.32
C GLU A 85 -10.58 -23.87 -6.16
N VAL A 86 -11.25 -24.41 -5.13
CA VAL A 86 -10.60 -25.06 -3.98
C VAL A 86 -9.73 -26.23 -4.45
N LEU A 87 -10.30 -27.15 -5.24
CA LEU A 87 -9.61 -28.35 -5.70
C LEU A 87 -8.42 -28.04 -6.61
N LEU A 88 -8.49 -26.97 -7.39
CA LEU A 88 -7.38 -26.50 -8.23
C LEU A 88 -6.18 -26.05 -7.38
N LYS A 89 -6.42 -25.40 -6.24
CA LYS A 89 -5.38 -24.89 -5.33
C LYS A 89 -4.79 -25.96 -4.40
N LEU A 90 -5.44 -27.12 -4.27
CA LEU A 90 -4.94 -28.23 -3.45
C LEU A 90 -3.86 -29.04 -4.17
N ASN A 91 -2.85 -29.43 -3.39
CA ASN A 91 -1.80 -30.34 -3.85
C ASN A 91 -2.29 -31.80 -3.89
N LEU A 92 -1.56 -32.64 -4.63
CA LEU A 92 -1.92 -34.05 -4.83
C LEU A 92 -2.05 -34.85 -3.53
N LYS A 93 -1.20 -34.57 -2.54
CA LYS A 93 -1.24 -35.27 -1.25
C LYS A 93 -2.56 -35.00 -0.52
N VAL A 94 -3.01 -33.75 -0.50
CA VAL A 94 -4.29 -33.37 0.11
C VAL A 94 -5.46 -33.98 -0.67
N LEU A 95 -5.43 -33.92 -2.01
CA LEU A 95 -6.49 -34.51 -2.85
C LEU A 95 -6.65 -36.02 -2.59
N LYS A 96 -5.55 -36.78 -2.51
CA LYS A 96 -5.60 -38.22 -2.17
C LYS A 96 -6.15 -38.47 -0.76
N ASN A 97 -5.82 -37.62 0.20
CA ASN A 97 -6.36 -37.72 1.55
C ASN A 97 -7.86 -37.45 1.60
N ILE A 98 -8.35 -36.47 0.84
CA ILE A 98 -9.78 -36.16 0.69
C ILE A 98 -10.50 -37.38 0.12
N ALA A 99 -10.00 -37.93 -0.99
CA ALA A 99 -10.61 -39.10 -1.61
C ALA A 99 -10.65 -40.31 -0.67
N ARG A 100 -9.57 -40.58 0.07
CA ARG A 100 -9.55 -41.64 1.09
C ARG A 100 -10.57 -41.37 2.21
N ARG A 101 -10.62 -40.14 2.72
CA ARG A 101 -11.50 -39.74 3.82
C ARG A 101 -12.98 -39.91 3.47
N PHE A 102 -13.35 -39.58 2.23
CA PHE A 102 -14.72 -39.66 1.74
C PHE A 102 -15.00 -40.90 0.88
N GLN A 103 -14.10 -41.90 0.92
CA GLN A 103 -14.23 -43.18 0.22
C GLN A 103 -14.49 -43.05 -1.30
N ILE A 104 -13.85 -42.07 -1.92
CA ILE A 104 -13.90 -41.84 -3.38
C ILE A 104 -12.86 -42.73 -4.04
N ASP A 105 -13.30 -43.61 -4.93
CA ASP A 105 -12.40 -44.49 -5.66
C ASP A 105 -11.58 -43.69 -6.68
N ILE A 106 -10.25 -43.85 -6.62
CA ILE A 106 -9.32 -43.23 -7.56
C ILE A 106 -8.64 -44.35 -8.34
N PRO A 107 -8.88 -44.45 -9.66
CA PRO A 107 -8.20 -45.43 -10.49
C PRO A 107 -6.68 -45.31 -10.39
N PRO A 108 -5.94 -46.44 -10.41
CA PRO A 108 -4.48 -46.41 -10.38
C PRO A 108 -3.95 -45.61 -11.59
N ARG A 109 -2.89 -44.82 -11.36
CA ARG A 109 -2.25 -43.94 -12.36
C ARG A 109 -3.12 -42.77 -12.88
N SER A 110 -4.22 -42.44 -12.21
CA SER A 110 -5.02 -41.24 -12.53
C SER A 110 -4.19 -39.96 -12.50
N ARG A 111 -4.43 -39.07 -13.46
CA ARG A 111 -3.81 -37.73 -13.51
C ARG A 111 -4.42 -36.83 -12.44
N VAL A 112 -3.69 -35.80 -12.01
CA VAL A 112 -4.18 -34.86 -10.97
C VAL A 112 -5.51 -34.20 -11.38
N ALA A 113 -5.67 -33.85 -12.65
CA ALA A 113 -6.90 -33.26 -13.16
C ALA A 113 -8.10 -34.23 -13.05
N GLU A 114 -7.89 -35.53 -13.33
CA GLU A 114 -8.93 -36.56 -13.20
C GLU A 114 -9.32 -36.75 -11.74
N ILE A 115 -8.34 -36.79 -10.83
CA ILE A 115 -8.58 -36.87 -9.39
C ILE A 115 -9.43 -35.69 -8.91
N ARG A 116 -9.11 -34.46 -9.35
CA ARG A 116 -9.91 -33.27 -9.03
C ARG A 116 -11.34 -33.41 -9.53
N LYS A 117 -11.54 -33.88 -10.76
CA LYS A 117 -12.88 -34.09 -11.34
C LYS A 117 -13.68 -35.12 -10.55
N LEU A 118 -13.08 -36.26 -10.19
CA LEU A 118 -13.73 -37.29 -9.38
C LEU A 118 -14.14 -36.74 -8.01
N ILE A 119 -13.26 -35.98 -7.36
CA ILE A 119 -13.58 -35.35 -6.08
C ILE A 119 -14.67 -34.29 -6.23
N ALA A 120 -14.64 -33.46 -7.27
CA ALA A 120 -15.66 -32.44 -7.52
C ALA A 120 -17.07 -33.06 -7.71
N GLN A 121 -17.13 -34.22 -8.37
CA GLN A 121 -18.38 -34.94 -8.61
C GLN A 121 -18.93 -35.65 -7.36
N ALA A 122 -18.04 -36.21 -6.53
CA ALA A 122 -18.46 -37.05 -5.40
C ALA A 122 -18.56 -36.29 -4.06
N ALA A 123 -17.72 -35.27 -3.81
CA ALA A 123 -17.71 -34.55 -2.54
C ALA A 123 -18.72 -33.40 -2.51
N SER A 124 -19.42 -33.22 -1.37
CA SER A 124 -20.29 -32.06 -1.14
C SER A 124 -19.49 -30.78 -0.89
N SER A 125 -20.14 -29.61 -0.99
CA SER A 125 -19.45 -28.34 -0.70
C SER A 125 -19.04 -28.27 0.77
N GLU A 126 -19.92 -28.73 1.66
CA GLU A 126 -19.69 -28.77 3.11
C GLU A 126 -18.49 -29.64 3.48
N GLN A 127 -18.28 -30.76 2.77
CA GLN A 127 -17.11 -31.62 2.96
C GLN A 127 -15.79 -30.94 2.57
N LEU A 128 -15.84 -30.01 1.62
CA LEU A 128 -14.68 -29.23 1.17
C LEU A 128 -14.50 -27.93 1.95
N GLU A 129 -15.49 -27.54 2.77
CA GLU A 129 -15.49 -26.29 3.52
C GLU A 129 -14.22 -26.06 4.36
N PRO A 130 -13.73 -27.04 5.14
CA PRO A 130 -12.54 -26.82 5.95
C PRO A 130 -11.30 -26.48 5.12
N TYR A 131 -11.20 -27.04 3.91
CA TYR A 131 -10.10 -26.76 2.99
C TYR A 131 -10.25 -25.37 2.35
N ARG A 132 -11.48 -24.98 2.02
CA ARG A 132 -11.81 -23.63 1.55
C ARG A 132 -11.43 -22.57 2.59
N THR A 133 -11.85 -22.75 3.84
CA THR A 133 -11.51 -21.84 4.95
C THR A 133 -9.99 -21.68 5.11
N ILE A 134 -9.24 -22.79 5.11
CA ILE A 134 -7.77 -22.75 5.22
C ILE A 134 -7.13 -21.99 4.05
N LEU A 135 -7.59 -22.22 2.82
CA LEU A 135 -7.05 -21.56 1.64
C LEU A 135 -7.40 -20.07 1.61
N ASN A 136 -8.65 -19.71 1.90
CA ASN A 136 -9.09 -18.32 1.96
C ASN A 136 -8.34 -17.56 3.07
N ASN A 137 -8.15 -18.16 4.25
CA ASN A 137 -7.32 -17.56 5.30
C ASN A 137 -5.88 -17.28 4.84
N ARG A 138 -5.30 -18.16 4.02
CA ARG A 138 -3.95 -17.94 3.44
C ARG A 138 -3.95 -16.84 2.39
N ILE A 139 -4.98 -16.78 1.55
CA ILE A 139 -5.16 -15.71 0.56
C ILE A 139 -5.23 -14.36 1.29
N THR A 140 -6.12 -14.24 2.29
CA THR A 140 -6.24 -13.03 3.11
C THR A 140 -4.95 -12.68 3.85
N ALA A 141 -4.22 -13.66 4.38
CA ALA A 141 -2.95 -13.40 5.06
C ALA A 141 -1.88 -12.85 4.10
N ASN A 142 -1.74 -13.46 2.91
CA ASN A 142 -0.81 -13.00 1.89
C ASN A 142 -1.20 -11.61 1.34
N ASP A 143 -2.49 -11.36 1.18
CA ASP A 143 -3.00 -10.06 0.76
C ASP A 143 -2.67 -8.96 1.77
N LYS A 144 -2.89 -9.22 3.07
CA LYS A 144 -2.48 -8.31 4.16
C LYS A 144 -0.98 -8.02 4.17
N GLU A 145 -0.15 -9.02 3.89
CA GLU A 145 1.31 -8.83 3.76
C GLU A 145 1.63 -7.89 2.60
N LYS A 146 0.96 -8.04 1.45
CA LYS A 146 1.13 -7.17 0.27
C LYS A 146 0.63 -5.75 0.51
N GLN A 147 -0.50 -5.58 1.19
CA GLN A 147 -1.00 -4.27 1.60
C GLN A 147 -0.01 -3.58 2.56
N LEU A 148 0.59 -4.31 3.50
CA LEU A 148 1.59 -3.75 4.39
C LEU A 148 2.87 -3.33 3.65
N GLU A 149 3.37 -4.17 2.73
CA GLU A 149 4.49 -3.80 1.83
C GLU A 149 4.17 -2.52 1.03
N ALA A 150 2.96 -2.43 0.48
CA ALA A 150 2.49 -1.26 -0.26
C ALA A 150 2.41 -0.01 0.63
N LYS A 151 1.91 -0.12 1.87
CA LYS A 151 1.88 0.96 2.86
C LYS A 151 3.29 1.48 3.17
N PHE A 152 4.28 0.60 3.34
CA PHE A 152 5.67 1.01 3.53
C PHE A 152 6.27 1.71 2.31
N LYS A 153 5.93 1.26 1.09
CA LYS A 153 6.36 1.91 -0.15
C LYS A 153 5.75 3.32 -0.28
N LEU A 154 4.47 3.48 0.04
CA LEU A 154 3.81 4.79 0.07
C LEU A 154 4.46 5.72 1.11
N LEU A 155 4.83 5.19 2.27
CA LEU A 155 5.56 5.95 3.29
C LEU A 155 6.92 6.45 2.78
N GLU A 156 7.71 5.58 2.14
CA GLU A 156 8.99 5.99 1.55
C GLU A 156 8.82 7.11 0.52
N ILE A 157 7.86 6.96 -0.39
CA ILE A 157 7.61 7.96 -1.44
C ILE A 157 7.14 9.27 -0.81
N ALA A 158 6.22 9.22 0.17
CA ALA A 158 5.72 10.41 0.84
C ALA A 158 6.84 11.18 1.56
N ILE A 159 7.74 10.48 2.27
CA ILE A 159 8.87 11.15 2.95
C ILE A 159 9.84 11.76 1.94
N ARG A 160 10.19 11.05 0.87
CA ARG A 160 11.08 11.58 -0.18
C ARG A 160 10.46 12.78 -0.90
N SER A 161 9.18 12.68 -1.24
CA SER A 161 8.43 13.76 -1.88
C SER A 161 8.41 14.98 -0.97
N LYS A 162 7.99 14.83 0.29
CA LYS A 162 8.02 15.92 1.29
C LYS A 162 9.40 16.55 1.42
N GLU A 163 10.45 15.74 1.53
CA GLU A 163 11.83 16.23 1.64
C GLU A 163 12.24 17.06 0.42
N TYR A 164 11.99 16.54 -0.78
CA TYR A 164 12.23 17.26 -2.03
C TYR A 164 11.44 18.57 -2.09
N HIS A 165 10.17 18.58 -1.67
CA HIS A 165 9.34 19.79 -1.64
C HIS A 165 9.83 20.82 -0.64
N LEU A 166 10.32 20.41 0.53
CA LEU A 166 10.93 21.32 1.50
C LEU A 166 12.19 21.98 0.91
N LEU A 167 13.07 21.20 0.27
CA LEU A 167 14.26 21.74 -0.39
C LEU A 167 13.88 22.74 -1.51
N ARG A 168 12.88 22.38 -2.33
CA ARG A 168 12.39 23.26 -3.42
C ARG A 168 11.70 24.50 -2.87
N HIS A 169 10.98 24.40 -1.76
CA HIS A 169 10.35 25.54 -1.08
C HIS A 169 11.40 26.54 -0.62
N GLU A 170 12.50 26.09 -0.01
CA GLU A 170 13.60 26.96 0.41
C GLU A 170 14.19 27.74 -0.78
N GLN A 171 14.55 27.02 -1.85
CA GLN A 171 15.10 27.61 -3.08
C GLN A 171 14.13 28.61 -3.73
N LEU A 172 12.84 28.29 -3.76
CA LEU A 172 11.82 29.16 -4.35
C LEU A 172 11.53 30.36 -3.45
N SER A 173 11.54 30.22 -2.13
CA SER A 173 11.32 31.35 -1.21
C SER A 173 12.38 32.43 -1.43
N GLU A 174 13.66 32.05 -1.52
CA GLU A 174 14.76 32.97 -1.84
C GLU A 174 14.58 33.65 -3.21
N LEU A 175 14.06 32.91 -4.19
CA LEU A 175 13.82 33.44 -5.53
C LEU A 175 12.61 34.39 -5.58
N VAL A 176 11.53 34.07 -4.87
CA VAL A 176 10.33 34.91 -4.76
C VAL A 176 10.68 36.23 -4.07
N GLU A 177 11.47 36.17 -2.99
CA GLU A 177 11.94 37.34 -2.26
C GLU A 177 12.81 38.26 -3.14
N SER A 178 13.61 37.68 -4.04
CA SER A 178 14.49 38.45 -4.94
C SER A 178 13.83 38.93 -6.23
N THR A 179 12.83 38.20 -6.76
CA THR A 179 12.21 38.51 -8.06
C THR A 179 10.79 39.08 -7.98
N GLY A 180 10.10 38.90 -6.84
CA GLY A 180 8.71 39.30 -6.65
C GLY A 180 7.67 38.46 -7.42
N LYS A 181 8.06 37.32 -8.01
CA LYS A 181 7.15 36.50 -8.83
C LYS A 181 6.37 35.49 -7.98
N PRO A 182 5.08 35.24 -8.26
CA PRO A 182 4.27 34.26 -7.52
C PRO A 182 4.61 32.80 -7.90
N VAL A 183 4.35 31.86 -6.99
CA VAL A 183 4.56 30.40 -7.16
C VAL A 183 3.23 29.67 -7.17
N ALA A 184 3.11 28.67 -8.04
CA ALA A 184 1.95 27.79 -8.14
C ALA A 184 2.35 26.32 -7.91
N VAL A 185 1.37 25.52 -7.49
CA VAL A 185 1.47 24.05 -7.44
C VAL A 185 0.95 23.49 -8.76
N CYS A 186 1.67 22.53 -9.33
CA CYS A 186 1.21 21.76 -10.48
C CYS A 186 0.50 20.48 -10.00
N TRP A 187 -0.82 20.43 -10.26
CA TRP A 187 -1.70 19.29 -9.99
C TRP A 187 -1.71 18.33 -11.18
N MET A 188 -1.56 17.03 -10.92
CA MET A 188 -1.53 16.01 -11.99
C MET A 188 -2.91 15.40 -12.26
N ASP A 189 -3.84 15.48 -11.31
CA ASP A 189 -5.21 14.97 -11.40
C ASP A 189 -6.18 15.80 -10.55
N ASP A 190 -7.49 15.64 -10.78
CA ASP A 190 -8.53 16.44 -10.10
C ASP A 190 -8.68 16.08 -8.61
N LEU A 191 -8.38 14.83 -8.23
CA LEU A 191 -8.46 14.36 -6.85
C LEU A 191 -7.31 14.96 -6.01
N SER A 192 -6.11 15.05 -6.56
CA SER A 192 -4.99 15.81 -5.98
C SER A 192 -5.39 17.25 -5.68
N ARG A 193 -6.13 17.90 -6.59
CA ARG A 193 -6.60 19.28 -6.41
C ARG A 193 -7.63 19.37 -5.29
N GLU A 194 -8.55 18.41 -5.20
CA GLU A 194 -9.55 18.32 -4.14
C GLU A 194 -8.89 18.14 -2.77
N MET A 195 -7.95 17.19 -2.64
CA MET A 195 -7.24 16.91 -1.39
C MET A 195 -6.37 18.07 -0.92
N ALA A 196 -5.92 18.91 -1.84
CA ALA A 196 -5.16 20.09 -1.50
C ALA A 196 -5.99 21.29 -1.02
N GLY A 197 -7.27 21.33 -1.38
CA GLY A 197 -8.15 22.46 -1.11
C GLY A 197 -7.54 23.80 -1.54
N ASP A 198 -7.56 24.79 -0.63
CA ASP A 198 -7.07 26.15 -0.86
C ASP A 198 -5.55 26.32 -0.58
N TYR A 199 -4.75 25.28 -0.76
CA TYR A 199 -3.31 25.38 -0.53
C TYR A 199 -2.68 26.51 -1.37
N GLN A 200 -1.99 27.42 -0.69
CA GLN A 200 -1.22 28.50 -1.29
C GLN A 200 0.21 28.49 -0.78
N PHE A 201 1.15 28.64 -1.70
CA PHE A 201 2.57 28.79 -1.34
C PHE A 201 2.75 30.03 -0.45
N ASN A 202 3.45 29.84 0.68
CA ASN A 202 3.82 30.92 1.60
C ASN A 202 5.32 30.81 1.91
N SER A 203 6.09 31.82 1.49
CA SER A 203 7.55 31.86 1.68
C SER A 203 7.96 31.86 3.15
N ASN A 204 7.11 32.37 4.04
CA ASN A 204 7.37 32.39 5.49
C ASN A 204 7.13 31.04 6.18
N LYS A 205 6.46 30.09 5.52
CA LYS A 205 6.13 28.78 6.08
C LYS A 205 6.97 27.66 5.49
N LYS A 206 8.22 27.58 5.95
CA LYS A 206 9.23 26.63 5.46
C LYS A 206 8.84 25.14 5.56
N ASN A 207 7.88 24.78 6.42
CA ASN A 207 7.47 23.40 6.64
C ASN A 207 6.19 22.98 5.89
N ASP A 208 5.58 23.87 5.11
CA ASP A 208 4.27 23.67 4.47
C ASP A 208 4.36 23.17 3.03
N GLY A 209 5.43 22.49 2.61
CA GLY A 209 5.48 21.84 1.28
C GLY A 209 4.58 20.59 1.21
N PRO A 210 3.84 20.31 0.15
CA PRO A 210 2.97 19.13 0.10
C PRO A 210 3.74 17.81 -0.11
N PRO A 211 3.23 16.71 0.46
CA PRO A 211 2.57 15.70 -0.36
C PRO A 211 1.12 15.55 0.11
N PHE A 212 0.16 15.92 -0.76
CA PHE A 212 -1.24 16.04 -0.35
C PHE A 212 -1.91 14.70 -0.07
N TYR A 213 -1.32 13.60 -0.50
CA TYR A 213 -1.65 12.25 -0.05
C TYR A 213 -0.37 11.39 -0.06
N PRO A 214 -0.38 10.23 0.61
CA PRO A 214 0.76 9.30 0.57
C PRO A 214 1.16 8.95 -0.87
N GLY A 215 2.38 9.29 -1.25
CA GLY A 215 2.90 9.02 -2.59
C GLY A 215 2.67 10.11 -3.63
N ASP A 216 2.00 11.21 -3.29
CA ASP A 216 1.80 12.34 -4.19
C ASP A 216 3.14 12.89 -4.74
N SER A 217 3.14 13.22 -6.03
CA SER A 217 4.27 13.74 -6.80
C SER A 217 4.05 15.15 -7.36
N THR A 218 3.02 15.88 -6.89
CA THR A 218 2.81 17.31 -7.21
C THR A 218 4.07 18.11 -6.95
N TYR A 219 4.35 19.15 -7.75
CA TYR A 219 5.56 19.95 -7.57
C TYR A 219 5.32 21.46 -7.70
N LEU A 220 6.25 22.24 -7.15
CA LEU A 220 6.20 23.69 -7.16
C LEU A 220 6.84 24.26 -8.43
N LYS A 221 6.17 25.23 -9.07
CA LYS A 221 6.64 25.93 -10.26
C LYS A 221 6.42 27.44 -10.13
N LEU A 222 7.35 28.24 -10.65
CA LEU A 222 7.13 29.70 -10.77
C LEU A 222 5.99 29.97 -11.74
N SER A 223 5.09 30.87 -11.35
CA SER A 223 4.07 31.38 -12.26
C SER A 223 4.75 32.28 -13.30
N MET A 224 4.42 32.10 -14.57
CA MET A 224 4.92 32.95 -15.65
C MET A 224 4.25 34.32 -15.62
#